data_AF-A0A0Q7ED99-F1
#
_entry.id   AF-A0A0Q7ED99-F1
#
_cell.length_a   1.000
_cell.length_b   1.000
_cell.length_c   1.000
_cell.angle_alpha   90.00
_cell.angle_beta   90.00
_cell.angle_gamma   90.00
#
_symmetry.space_group_name_H-M   'P 1'
#
loop_
_entity.id
_entity.type
_entity.pdbx_description
1 polymer ?
#
loop_
_entity_poly.entity_id
_entity_poly.type
_entity_poly.pdbx_seq_one_letter_code
_entity_poly.pdbx_strand_id
1 'polypeptide(L)'
;MTTPAMGILPADGLKPDTRLAANADRSEVGYLGVWAPTYDACGTVDQAGGTGYVVITKISVRQGSEITLVDAVPATNGKASLKAGDKTIEIAQAGTDVLNVNGTDLVRCTTP
;
A
#
# COMPACT_ATOMS: atom_id res chain seq x y z
N MET A 1 -11.92 -8.48 23.63
CA MET A 1 -10.91 -7.95 22.68
C MET A 1 -11.68 -7.47 21.47
N THR A 2 -11.84 -6.16 21.31
CA THR A 2 -12.50 -5.55 20.16
C THR A 2 -11.57 -5.72 18.96
N THR A 3 -12.01 -6.41 17.92
CA THR A 3 -11.30 -6.45 16.64
C THR A 3 -11.05 -5.00 16.22
N PRO A 4 -9.80 -4.58 15.95
CA PRO A 4 -9.56 -3.23 15.44
C PRO A 4 -10.40 -3.04 14.18
N ALA A 5 -11.06 -1.89 14.05
CA ALA A 5 -11.78 -1.56 12.83
C ALA A 5 -10.77 -1.64 11.67
N MET A 6 -10.98 -2.58 10.76
CA MET A 6 -10.17 -2.68 9.55
C MET A 6 -10.53 -1.53 8.61
N GLY A 7 -9.53 -0.95 7.96
CA GLY A 7 -9.74 0.13 7.01
C GLY A 7 -10.31 -0.43 5.70
N ILE A 8 -11.52 0.00 5.35
CA ILE A 8 -12.25 -0.51 4.18
C ILE A 8 -12.08 0.46 3.00
N LEU A 9 -11.75 -0.07 1.83
CA LEU A 9 -11.70 0.68 0.58
C LEU A 9 -13.11 1.04 0.09
N PRO A 10 -13.29 2.14 -0.65
CA PRO A 10 -14.52 2.41 -1.38
C PRO A 10 -14.94 1.25 -2.28
N ALA A 11 -16.25 1.01 -2.38
CA ALA A 11 -16.80 -0.04 -3.24
C ALA A 11 -16.64 0.28 -4.74
N ASP A 12 -16.57 1.57 -5.09
CA ASP A 12 -16.48 2.10 -6.44
C ASP A 12 -15.45 3.23 -6.54
N GLY A 13 -15.21 3.71 -7.77
CA GLY A 13 -14.24 4.79 -8.04
C GLY A 13 -12.76 4.40 -7.91
N LEU A 14 -12.45 3.16 -7.50
CA LEU A 14 -11.08 2.67 -7.40
C LEU A 14 -10.40 2.58 -8.78
N LYS A 15 -9.17 3.07 -8.86
CA LYS A 15 -8.35 2.94 -10.07
C LYS A 15 -7.95 1.48 -10.31
N PRO A 16 -7.62 1.09 -11.56
CA PRO A 16 -7.28 -0.29 -11.89
C PRO A 16 -6.09 -0.85 -11.08
N ASP A 17 -5.05 -0.07 -10.86
CA ASP A 17 -3.89 -0.45 -10.05
C ASP A 17 -4.25 -0.67 -8.58
N THR A 18 -5.14 0.14 -8.02
CA THR A 18 -5.66 -0.04 -6.66
C THR A 18 -6.40 -1.36 -6.52
N ARG A 19 -7.24 -1.71 -7.51
CA ARG A 19 -7.95 -2.99 -7.53
C ARG A 19 -6.97 -4.17 -7.63
N LEU A 20 -5.93 -4.05 -8.46
CA LEU A 20 -4.88 -5.07 -8.58
C LEU A 20 -4.10 -5.24 -7.26
N ALA A 21 -3.70 -4.14 -6.63
CA ALA A 21 -2.98 -4.17 -5.36
C ALA A 21 -3.82 -4.74 -4.21
N ALA A 22 -5.09 -4.31 -4.11
CA ALA A 22 -6.01 -4.77 -3.08
C ALA A 22 -6.24 -6.29 -3.13
N ASN A 23 -6.23 -6.87 -4.33
CA ASN A 23 -6.42 -8.30 -4.58
C ASN A 23 -5.11 -9.06 -4.86
N ALA A 24 -3.95 -8.45 -4.62
CA ALA A 24 -2.67 -9.08 -4.90
C ALA A 24 -2.47 -10.34 -4.04
N ASP A 25 -1.89 -11.39 -4.65
CA ASP A 25 -1.31 -12.49 -3.89
C ASP A 25 -0.04 -12.00 -3.17
N ARG A 26 -0.01 -12.21 -1.85
CA ARG A 26 1.00 -11.72 -0.92
C ARG A 26 1.89 -12.83 -0.37
N SER A 27 1.74 -14.06 -0.86
CA SER A 27 2.51 -15.23 -0.40
C SER A 27 4.03 -15.01 -0.49
N GLU A 28 4.50 -14.36 -1.56
CA GLU A 28 5.92 -14.07 -1.77
C GLU A 28 6.33 -12.63 -1.37
N VAL A 29 5.43 -11.67 -1.56
CA VAL A 29 5.69 -10.24 -1.30
C VAL A 29 4.59 -9.67 -0.41
N GLY A 30 4.84 -9.69 0.90
CA GLY A 30 3.83 -9.37 1.92
C GLY A 30 3.28 -7.94 1.90
N TYR A 31 4.06 -6.98 1.40
CA TYR A 31 3.69 -5.56 1.41
C TYR A 31 2.88 -5.12 0.17
N LEU A 32 2.61 -6.03 -0.78
CA LEU A 32 1.67 -5.72 -1.87
C LEU A 32 0.30 -5.39 -1.28
N GLY A 33 -0.35 -4.34 -1.79
CA GLY A 33 -1.58 -3.87 -1.18
C GLY A 33 -1.83 -2.38 -1.34
N VAL A 34 -2.94 -1.97 -0.74
CA VAL A 34 -3.31 -0.57 -0.58
C VAL A 34 -3.13 -0.21 0.88
N TRP A 35 -2.52 0.94 1.11
CA TRP A 35 -2.07 1.40 2.42
C TRP A 35 -2.51 2.84 2.62
N ALA A 36 -2.95 3.20 3.82
CA ALA A 36 -3.36 4.57 4.15
C ALA A 36 -2.80 5.00 5.51
N PRO A 37 -2.73 6.31 5.82
CA PRO A 37 -2.20 6.79 7.10
C PRO A 37 -2.99 6.31 8.32
N THR A 38 -4.28 6.04 8.15
CA THR A 38 -5.19 5.55 9.21
C THR A 38 -6.24 4.61 8.60
N TYR A 39 -6.92 3.83 9.44
CA TYR A 39 -7.98 2.94 8.96
C TYR A 39 -9.16 3.71 8.36
N ASP A 40 -9.52 4.87 8.93
CA ASP A 40 -10.57 5.75 8.38
C ASP A 40 -10.18 6.31 7.00
N ALA A 41 -8.89 6.64 6.80
CA ALA A 41 -8.40 7.15 5.53
C ALA A 41 -8.50 6.14 4.38
N CYS A 42 -8.63 4.83 4.65
CA CYS A 42 -8.88 3.83 3.62
C CYS A 42 -10.16 4.11 2.82
N GLY A 43 -11.20 4.68 3.46
CA GLY A 43 -12.44 5.06 2.80
C GLY A 43 -12.31 6.26 1.85
N THR A 44 -11.12 6.87 1.76
CA THR A 44 -10.85 8.02 0.88
C THR A 44 -9.95 7.66 -0.30
N VAL A 45 -9.48 6.41 -0.40
CA VAL A 45 -8.58 5.98 -1.47
C VAL A 45 -9.24 6.18 -2.83
N ASP A 46 -8.51 6.83 -3.74
CA ASP A 46 -8.95 7.24 -5.08
C ASP A 46 -10.18 8.17 -5.13
N GLN A 47 -10.64 8.66 -3.98
CA GLN A 47 -11.74 9.63 -3.89
C GLN A 47 -11.21 11.06 -3.96
N ALA A 48 -12.10 12.01 -4.27
CA ALA A 48 -11.77 13.42 -4.22
C ALA A 48 -11.31 13.82 -2.81
N GLY A 49 -10.14 14.48 -2.72
CA GLY A 49 -9.55 14.87 -1.43
C GLY A 49 -8.80 13.77 -0.67
N GLY A 50 -8.79 12.53 -1.17
CA GLY A 50 -7.97 11.46 -0.60
C GLY A 50 -6.48 11.70 -0.83
N THR A 51 -5.68 11.67 0.24
CA THR A 51 -4.23 11.93 0.20
C THR A 51 -3.45 10.99 1.11
N GLY A 52 -2.15 10.84 0.86
CA GLY A 52 -1.25 10.09 1.73
C GLY A 52 -1.38 8.56 1.66
N TYR A 53 -2.29 8.04 0.83
CA TYR A 53 -2.36 6.61 0.57
C TYR A 53 -1.28 6.16 -0.42
N VAL A 54 -0.91 4.89 -0.30
CA VAL A 54 0.09 4.23 -1.14
C VAL A 54 -0.52 2.97 -1.75
N VAL A 55 -0.34 2.79 -3.05
CA VAL A 55 -0.77 1.60 -3.79
C VAL A 55 0.46 0.88 -4.30
N ILE A 56 0.67 -0.36 -3.86
CA ILE A 56 1.85 -1.16 -4.21
C ILE A 56 1.40 -2.38 -4.99
N THR A 57 1.76 -2.41 -6.28
CA THR A 57 1.61 -3.58 -7.15
C THR A 57 2.97 -4.28 -7.31
N LYS A 58 3.00 -5.39 -8.05
CA LYS A 58 4.27 -6.07 -8.38
C LYS A 58 5.22 -5.22 -9.22
N ILE A 59 4.70 -4.23 -9.96
CA ILE A 59 5.45 -3.46 -10.96
C ILE A 59 5.43 -1.94 -10.70
N SER A 60 4.81 -1.49 -9.62
CA SER A 60 4.64 -0.05 -9.37
C SER A 60 4.36 0.27 -7.90
N VAL A 61 4.82 1.44 -7.47
CA VAL A 61 4.37 2.11 -6.25
C VAL A 61 3.73 3.43 -6.67
N ARG A 62 2.48 3.66 -6.27
CA ARG A 62 1.81 4.95 -6.42
C ARG A 62 1.66 5.61 -5.06
N GLN A 63 2.12 6.85 -4.95
CA GLN A 63 1.98 7.69 -3.76
C GLN A 63 1.16 8.93 -4.16
N GLY A 64 -0.12 8.95 -3.77
CA GLY A 64 -1.07 9.93 -4.29
C GLY A 64 -1.26 9.83 -5.81
N SER A 65 -0.84 10.86 -6.55
CA SER A 65 -0.90 10.91 -8.03
C SER A 65 0.40 10.49 -8.72
N GLU A 66 1.52 10.36 -7.99
CA GLU A 66 2.80 9.98 -8.58
C GLU A 66 2.92 8.45 -8.65
N ILE A 67 3.21 7.92 -9.83
CA ILE A 67 3.49 6.51 -10.06
C ILE A 67 4.98 6.35 -10.35
N THR A 68 5.63 5.48 -9.57
CA THR A 68 7.00 5.04 -9.80
C THR A 68 6.97 3.57 -10.23
N LEU A 69 7.53 3.27 -11.41
CA LEU A 69 7.70 1.90 -11.88
C LEU A 69 8.89 1.27 -11.15
N VAL A 70 8.67 0.10 -10.56
CA VAL A 70 9.65 -0.67 -9.78
C VAL A 70 9.40 -2.15 -10.01
N ASP A 71 10.35 -3.01 -9.68
CA ASP A 71 10.08 -4.43 -9.50
C ASP A 71 9.98 -4.74 -8.00
N ALA A 72 8.81 -5.18 -7.54
CA ALA A 72 8.61 -5.55 -6.15
C ALA A 72 9.40 -6.82 -5.82
N VAL A 73 10.21 -6.76 -4.76
CA VAL A 73 11.03 -7.89 -4.30
C VAL A 73 10.62 -8.35 -2.90
N PRO A 74 10.74 -9.64 -2.54
CA PRO A 74 10.46 -10.11 -1.19
C PRO A 74 11.23 -9.33 -0.14
N ALA A 75 10.58 -9.02 0.98
CA ALA A 75 11.23 -8.33 2.09
C ALA A 75 12.17 -9.30 2.84
N THR A 76 13.39 -8.85 3.12
CA THR A 76 14.35 -9.57 3.97
C THR A 76 14.32 -8.93 5.36
N ASN A 77 14.06 -9.72 6.41
CA ASN A 77 13.87 -9.22 7.79
C ASN A 77 12.84 -8.08 7.88
N GLY A 78 11.75 -8.20 7.12
CA GLY A 78 10.68 -7.20 7.08
C GLY A 78 11.04 -5.92 6.31
N LYS A 79 12.19 -5.85 5.60
CA LYS A 79 12.59 -4.66 4.82
C LYS A 79 12.81 -4.98 3.35
N ALA A 80 12.47 -4.03 2.47
CA ALA A 80 12.76 -4.09 1.04
C ALA A 80 13.15 -2.69 0.53
N SER A 81 14.06 -2.64 -0.44
CA SER A 81 14.45 -1.40 -1.14
C SER A 81 14.10 -1.56 -2.61
N LEU A 82 13.13 -0.79 -3.09
CA LEU A 82 12.67 -0.81 -4.49
C LEU A 82 13.37 0.29 -5.26
N LYS A 83 14.09 -0.06 -6.32
CA LYS A 83 14.85 0.90 -7.13
C LYS A 83 14.12 1.25 -8.41
N ALA A 84 14.13 2.54 -8.76
CA ALA A 84 13.60 3.09 -10.00
C ALA A 84 14.54 4.18 -10.53
N GLY A 85 15.53 3.77 -11.34
CA GLY A 85 16.64 4.66 -11.70
C GLY A 85 17.40 5.11 -10.45
N ASP A 86 17.49 6.43 -10.25
CA ASP A 86 18.13 7.05 -9.08
C ASP A 86 17.20 7.14 -7.85
N LYS A 87 15.92 6.80 -7.99
CA LYS A 87 14.98 6.77 -6.86
C LYS A 87 15.05 5.43 -6.15
N THR A 88 15.03 5.50 -4.82
CA THR A 88 14.85 4.33 -3.95
C THR A 88 13.61 4.52 -3.09
N ILE A 89 12.77 3.50 -3.00
CA ILE A 89 11.63 3.43 -2.10
C ILE A 89 11.95 2.38 -1.04
N GLU A 90 12.12 2.82 0.19
CA GLU A 90 12.36 1.99 1.36
C GLU A 90 11.03 1.52 1.93
N ILE A 91 10.89 0.21 2.08
CA ILE A 91 9.73 -0.46 2.65
C ILE A 91 10.18 -1.15 3.94
N ALA A 92 9.46 -0.93 5.04
CA ALA A 92 9.59 -1.72 6.25
C ALA A 92 8.22 -2.22 6.71
N GLN A 93 7.97 -3.51 6.57
CA GLN A 93 6.75 -4.19 7.00
C GLN A 93 6.95 -4.72 8.42
N ALA A 94 6.38 -4.03 9.41
CA ALA A 94 6.45 -4.40 10.82
C ALA A 94 5.42 -5.49 11.21
N GLY A 95 4.40 -5.70 10.37
CA GLY A 95 3.40 -6.74 10.55
C GLY A 95 2.53 -6.90 9.30
N THR A 96 1.57 -7.81 9.34
CA THR A 96 0.68 -8.07 8.18
C THR A 96 -0.03 -6.80 7.72
N ASP A 97 -0.45 -5.94 8.65
CA ASP A 97 -1.28 -4.76 8.37
C ASP A 97 -0.61 -3.44 8.75
N VAL A 98 0.72 -3.45 8.97
CA VAL A 98 1.50 -2.26 9.32
C VAL A 98 2.71 -2.15 8.41
N LEU A 99 2.83 -1.01 7.73
CA LEU A 99 3.89 -0.73 6.77
C LEU A 99 4.47 0.66 7.01
N ASN A 100 5.78 0.79 6.89
CA ASN A 100 6.45 2.07 6.73
C ASN A 100 6.97 2.19 5.29
N VAL A 101 6.70 3.32 4.64
CA VAL A 101 7.22 3.64 3.30
C VAL A 101 7.96 4.97 3.38
N ASN A 102 9.27 4.97 3.12
CA ASN A 102 10.12 6.16 3.19
C ASN A 102 9.95 6.98 4.50
N GLY A 103 9.77 6.30 5.63
CA GLY A 103 9.55 6.95 6.93
C GLY A 103 8.09 7.27 7.26
N THR A 104 7.13 6.99 6.36
CA THR A 104 5.69 7.20 6.62
C THR A 104 5.02 5.91 7.06
N ASP A 105 4.44 5.89 8.26
CA ASP A 105 3.67 4.76 8.77
C ASP A 105 2.27 4.72 8.15
N LEU A 106 1.84 3.52 7.78
CA LEU A 106 0.61 3.23 7.07
C LEU A 106 -0.02 1.94 7.61
N VAL A 107 -1.34 1.87 7.51
CA VAL A 107 -2.14 0.69 7.79
C VAL A 107 -2.70 0.10 6.50
N ARG A 108 -2.91 -1.22 6.50
CA ARG A 108 -3.48 -1.90 5.34
C ARG A 108 -4.96 -1.55 5.18
N CYS A 109 -5.33 -1.26 3.93
CA CYS A 109 -6.71 -1.18 3.50
C CYS A 109 -7.15 -2.51 2.86
N THR A 110 -8.37 -2.94 3.13
CA THR A 110 -8.97 -4.14 2.55
C THR A 110 -10.17 -3.80 1.69
N THR A 111 -10.50 -4.69 0.75
CA THR A 111 -11.77 -4.59 0.03
C THR A 111 -12.96 -4.72 1.00
N PRO A 112 -14.12 -4.12 0.68
CA PRO A 112 -15.37 -4.36 1.39
C PRO A 112 -15.74 -5.85 1.47
#